data_AF-A0A8W8MJH9-F1
#
_entry.id   AF-A0A8W8MJH9-F1
#
_cell.length_a   1.000
_cell.length_b   1.000
_cell.length_c   1.000
_cell.angle_alpha   90.00
_cell.angle_beta   90.00
_cell.angle_gamma   90.00
#
_symmetry.space_group_name_H-M   'P 1'
#
loop_
_entity.id
_entity.type
_entity.pdbx_description
1 polymer ?
#
loop_
_entity_poly.entity_id
_entity_poly.type
_entity_poly.pdbx_seq_one_letter_code
_entity_poly.pdbx_strand_id
1 'polypeptide(L)'
;MGIDGLLFILSVIDEGALLFLVVYFVITLSDLECDYLNATTCCTRLNRFVLPEIIAQSALAVLLLITGHWILFLLYIPCTAWIVYLFVTKPTGNIGLYDPAEIHNRHQLKAYMRDNMIKMGVHLIFFFIFLYWMIYSLLKDDTTMFGVPAEKAKLTDDPYEL
;
A
#
# COMPACT_ATOMS: atom_id res chain seq x y z
N MET A 1 -5.39 -20.52 -10.60
CA MET A 1 -5.48 -19.43 -9.62
C MET A 1 -5.64 -20.02 -8.23
N GLY A 2 -4.50 -20.31 -7.61
CA GLY A 2 -4.46 -20.52 -6.17
C GLY A 2 -4.99 -19.32 -5.39
N ILE A 3 -5.29 -19.53 -4.11
CA ILE A 3 -5.70 -18.48 -3.16
C ILE A 3 -4.67 -17.34 -3.13
N ASP A 4 -3.38 -17.66 -3.29
CA ASP A 4 -2.28 -16.71 -3.35
C ASP A 4 -2.39 -15.76 -4.55
N GLY A 5 -2.75 -16.28 -5.73
CA GLY A 5 -2.92 -15.47 -6.94
C GLY A 5 -4.07 -14.46 -6.81
N LEU A 6 -5.18 -14.87 -6.19
CA LEU A 6 -6.29 -13.95 -5.88
C LEU A 6 -5.89 -12.87 -4.88
N LEU A 7 -5.14 -13.24 -3.84
CA LEU A 7 -4.61 -12.27 -2.87
C LEU A 7 -3.73 -11.25 -3.57
N PHE A 8 -2.79 -11.69 -4.42
CA PHE A 8 -1.87 -10.77 -5.09
C PHE A 8 -2.56 -9.81 -6.06
N ILE A 9 -3.57 -10.29 -6.80
CA ILE A 9 -4.41 -9.43 -7.63
C ILE A 9 -5.15 -8.40 -6.78
N LEU A 10 -5.74 -8.81 -5.66
CA LEU A 10 -6.42 -7.90 -4.75
C LEU A 10 -5.46 -6.84 -4.19
N SER A 11 -4.25 -7.21 -3.76
CA SER A 11 -3.24 -6.23 -3.30
C SER A 11 -2.84 -5.23 -4.37
N VAL A 12 -2.69 -5.64 -5.63
CA VAL A 12 -2.33 -4.71 -6.71
C VAL A 12 -3.48 -3.72 -6.97
N ILE A 13 -4.73 -4.18 -6.92
CA ILE A 13 -5.90 -3.32 -7.05
C ILE A 13 -5.98 -2.34 -5.87
N ASP A 14 -5.78 -2.83 -4.64
CA ASP A 14 -5.80 -2.02 -3.42
C ASP A 14 -4.72 -0.94 -3.41
N GLU A 15 -3.46 -1.29 -3.70
CA GLU A 15 -2.35 -0.33 -3.82
C GLU A 15 -2.58 0.67 -4.97
N GLY A 16 -3.18 0.23 -6.08
CA GLY A 16 -3.59 1.14 -7.16
C GLY A 16 -4.64 2.16 -6.71
N ALA A 17 -5.64 1.72 -5.93
CA ALA A 17 -6.65 2.60 -5.37
C ALA A 17 -6.06 3.57 -4.33
N LEU A 18 -5.15 3.10 -3.48
CA LEU A 18 -4.44 3.92 -2.49
C LEU A 18 -3.53 4.95 -3.16
N LEU A 19 -2.82 4.58 -4.23
CA LEU A 19 -2.04 5.52 -5.04
C LEU A 19 -2.91 6.65 -5.58
N PHE A 20 -4.06 6.31 -6.16
CA PHE A 20 -5.00 7.32 -6.66
C PHE A 20 -5.51 8.23 -5.53
N LEU A 21 -5.80 7.65 -4.36
CA LEU A 21 -6.24 8.40 -3.18
C LEU A 21 -5.17 9.38 -2.67
N VAL A 22 -3.91 8.95 -2.59
CA VAL A 22 -2.81 9.81 -2.16
C VAL A 22 -2.54 10.91 -3.19
N VAL A 23 -2.65 10.63 -4.48
CA VAL A 23 -2.59 11.67 -5.53
C VAL A 23 -3.71 12.70 -5.33
N TYR A 24 -4.94 12.25 -5.04
CA TYR A 24 -6.05 13.14 -4.68
C TYR A 24 -5.72 14.02 -3.45
N PHE A 25 -5.05 13.46 -2.44
CA PHE A 25 -4.61 14.22 -1.27
C PHE A 25 -3.58 15.30 -1.61
N VAL A 26 -2.56 14.94 -2.40
CA VAL A 26 -1.53 15.89 -2.86
C VAL A 26 -2.14 17.01 -3.69
N ILE A 27 -3.05 16.70 -4.61
CA ILE A 27 -3.74 17.72 -5.43
C ILE A 27 -4.57 18.65 -4.53
N THR A 28 -5.39 18.09 -3.63
CA THR A 28 -6.26 18.89 -2.74
C THR A 28 -5.44 19.79 -1.80
N LEU A 29 -4.27 19.33 -1.34
CA LEU A 29 -3.35 20.15 -0.55
C LEU A 29 -2.63 21.20 -1.40
N SER A 30 -2.30 20.90 -2.65
CA SER A 30 -1.74 21.88 -3.59
C SER A 30 -2.74 22.98 -3.96
N ASP A 31 -4.02 22.63 -4.11
CA ASP A 31 -5.10 23.60 -4.31
C ASP A 31 -5.22 24.54 -3.10
N LEU A 32 -5.01 24.02 -1.89
CA LEU A 32 -4.96 24.82 -0.67
C LEU A 32 -3.69 25.69 -0.59
N GLU A 33 -2.52 25.18 -1.00
CA GLU A 33 -1.26 25.95 -1.02
C GLU A 33 -1.33 27.15 -1.97
N CYS A 34 -1.98 26.97 -3.12
CA CYS A 34 -2.23 28.02 -4.11
C CYS A 34 -3.43 28.93 -3.78
N ASP A 35 -4.05 28.77 -2.60
CA ASP A 35 -5.20 29.55 -2.12
C ASP A 35 -6.45 29.43 -3.03
N TYR A 36 -6.58 28.31 -3.76
CA TYR A 36 -7.76 28.02 -4.60
C TYR A 36 -8.95 27.48 -3.78
N LEU A 37 -8.71 26.94 -2.59
CA LEU A 37 -9.71 26.22 -1.79
C LEU A 37 -9.64 26.61 -0.31
N ASN A 38 -10.79 26.78 0.35
CA ASN A 38 -10.82 27.13 1.78
C ASN A 38 -10.32 25.96 2.67
N ALA A 39 -9.55 26.27 3.71
CA ALA A 39 -8.97 25.30 4.64
C ALA A 39 -10.02 24.34 5.24
N THR A 40 -11.21 24.84 5.59
CA THR A 40 -12.29 24.04 6.18
C THR A 40 -12.87 23.01 5.22
N THR A 41 -13.12 23.42 3.97
CA THR A 41 -13.60 22.54 2.90
C THR A 41 -12.56 21.50 2.54
N CYS A 42 -11.27 21.89 2.49
CA CYS A 42 -10.14 20.99 2.28
C CYS A 42 -10.10 19.91 3.37
N CYS A 43 -10.05 20.31 4.64
CA CYS A 43 -9.96 19.37 5.78
C CYS A 43 -11.15 18.40 5.84
N THR A 44 -12.37 18.87 5.56
CA THR A 44 -13.56 18.01 5.53
C THR A 44 -13.49 16.95 4.42
N ARG A 45 -13.01 17.32 3.24
CA ARG A 45 -12.82 16.39 2.12
C ARG A 45 -11.73 15.37 2.44
N LEU A 46 -10.61 15.84 2.97
CA LEU A 46 -9.45 15.00 3.25
C LEU A 46 -9.75 14.00 4.37
N ASN A 47 -10.33 14.47 5.48
CA ASN A 47 -10.63 13.63 6.65
C ASN A 47 -11.66 12.52 6.35
N ARG A 48 -12.57 12.74 5.39
CA ARG A 48 -13.51 11.70 4.93
C ARG A 48 -12.80 10.46 4.39
N PHE A 49 -11.66 10.66 3.73
CA PHE A 49 -10.92 9.60 3.05
C PHE A 49 -9.75 9.03 3.86
N VAL A 50 -9.32 9.72 4.93
CA VAL A 50 -8.28 9.22 5.86
C VAL A 50 -8.70 7.90 6.51
N LEU A 51 -9.94 7.77 6.97
CA LEU A 51 -10.42 6.52 7.58
C LEU A 51 -10.44 5.34 6.60
N PRO A 52 -11.06 5.46 5.39
CA PRO A 52 -10.98 4.44 4.36
C PRO A 52 -9.55 4.01 4.03
N GLU A 53 -8.61 4.95 3.95
CA GLU A 53 -7.22 4.67 3.64
C GLU A 53 -6.55 3.77 4.69
N ILE A 54 -6.72 4.10 5.98
CA ILE A 54 -6.18 3.32 7.10
C ILE A 54 -6.81 1.92 7.11
N ILE A 55 -8.11 1.82 6.86
CA ILE A 55 -8.83 0.55 6.81
C ILE A 55 -8.32 -0.32 5.66
N ALA A 56 -8.15 0.23 4.46
CA ALA A 56 -7.65 -0.51 3.29
C ALA A 56 -6.26 -1.09 3.54
N GLN A 57 -5.31 -0.25 3.98
CA GLN A 57 -3.95 -0.72 4.31
C GLN A 57 -3.93 -1.75 5.44
N SER A 58 -4.66 -1.52 6.52
CA SER A 58 -4.68 -2.46 7.65
C SER A 58 -5.36 -3.79 7.29
N ALA A 59 -6.41 -3.76 6.47
CA ALA A 59 -7.03 -4.97 5.93
C ALA A 59 -6.04 -5.77 5.08
N LEU A 60 -5.25 -5.11 4.22
CA LEU A 60 -4.26 -5.80 3.41
C LEU A 60 -3.14 -6.42 4.25
N ALA A 61 -2.67 -5.71 5.28
CA ALA A 61 -1.71 -6.25 6.24
C ALA A 61 -2.22 -7.53 6.94
N VAL A 62 -3.49 -7.54 7.34
CA VAL A 62 -4.12 -8.72 7.98
C VAL A 62 -4.27 -9.88 6.99
N LEU A 63 -4.63 -9.60 5.74
CA LEU A 63 -4.72 -10.64 4.69
C LEU A 63 -3.35 -11.29 4.41
N LEU A 64 -2.27 -10.51 4.37
CA LEU A 64 -0.90 -11.02 4.22
C LEU A 64 -0.48 -11.88 5.43
N LEU A 65 -0.94 -11.54 6.63
CA LEU A 65 -0.68 -12.33 7.84
C LEU A 65 -1.42 -13.69 7.81
N ILE A 66 -2.72 -13.70 7.46
CA ILE A 66 -3.54 -14.92 7.44
C ILE A 66 -3.04 -15.91 6.38
N THR A 67 -2.56 -15.41 5.25
CA THR A 67 -2.00 -16.25 4.18
C THR A 67 -0.57 -16.71 4.43
N GLY A 68 0.06 -16.28 5.53
CA GLY A 68 1.40 -16.75 5.93
C GLY A 68 2.55 -16.16 5.12
N HIS A 69 2.35 -15.03 4.45
CA HIS A 69 3.40 -14.33 3.70
C HIS A 69 4.25 -13.45 4.61
N TRP A 70 4.99 -14.06 5.53
CA TRP A 70 5.72 -13.39 6.61
C TRP A 70 6.71 -12.31 6.14
N ILE A 71 7.42 -12.54 5.03
CA ILE A 71 8.41 -11.58 4.50
C ILE A 71 7.71 -10.31 4.00
N LEU A 72 6.63 -10.46 3.23
CA LEU A 72 5.84 -9.34 2.71
C LEU A 72 5.15 -8.58 3.84
N PHE A 73 4.59 -9.32 4.81
CA PHE A 73 3.98 -8.75 5.99
C PHE A 73 4.97 -7.91 6.81
N LEU A 74 6.17 -8.43 7.06
CA LEU A 74 7.20 -7.72 7.82
C LEU A 74 7.67 -6.45 7.10
N LEU A 75 7.73 -6.48 5.77
CA LEU A 75 8.05 -5.30 4.96
C LEU A 75 6.92 -4.26 4.99
N TYR A 76 5.64 -4.69 4.99
CA TYR A 76 4.47 -3.82 4.92
C TYR A 76 4.08 -3.19 6.28
N ILE A 77 4.26 -3.94 7.38
CA ILE A 77 3.99 -3.47 8.76
C ILE A 77 4.54 -2.08 9.08
N PRO A 78 5.82 -1.74 8.84
CA PRO A 78 6.36 -0.47 9.30
C PRO A 78 5.61 0.72 8.68
N CYS A 79 5.17 0.59 7.44
CA CYS A 79 4.39 1.62 6.75
C CYS A 79 2.97 1.73 7.35
N THR A 80 2.26 0.61 7.51
CA THR A 80 0.92 0.59 8.10
C THR A 80 0.93 1.08 9.55
N ALA A 81 1.89 0.61 10.36
CA ALA A 81 2.05 0.97 11.76
C ALA A 81 2.36 2.45 11.93
N TRP A 82 3.19 3.04 11.05
CA TRP A 82 3.47 4.47 11.06
C TRP A 82 2.22 5.32 10.87
N ILE A 83 1.37 4.94 9.91
CA ILE A 83 0.13 5.66 9.59
C ILE A 83 -0.89 5.53 10.73
N VAL A 84 -1.02 4.33 11.31
CA VAL A 84 -1.88 4.10 12.49
C VAL A 84 -1.36 4.88 13.70
N TYR A 85 -0.05 4.87 13.94
CA TYR A 85 0.56 5.63 15.02
C TYR A 85 0.30 7.13 14.89
N LEU A 86 0.45 7.68 13.68
CA LEU A 86 0.17 9.09 13.40
C LEU A 86 -1.30 9.44 13.68
N PHE A 87 -2.22 8.55 13.30
CA PHE A 87 -3.65 8.73 13.53
C PHE A 87 -4.01 8.69 15.03
N VAL A 88 -3.44 7.75 15.79
CA VAL A 88 -3.73 7.58 17.23
C VAL A 88 -3.06 8.63 18.10
N THR A 89 -1.86 9.11 17.73
CA THR A 89 -1.10 10.08 18.53
C THR A 89 -1.63 11.50 18.39
N LYS A 90 -2.43 11.78 17.35
CA LYS A 90 -3.09 13.08 17.17
C LYS A 90 -4.11 13.33 18.29
N PRO A 91 -4.05 14.48 18.98
CA PRO A 91 -4.93 14.76 20.11
C PRO A 91 -6.40 14.76 19.67
N THR A 92 -7.22 14.02 20.42
CA THR A 92 -8.66 13.76 20.20
C THR A 92 -9.57 14.99 20.25
N GLY A 93 -9.03 16.19 20.46
CA GLY A 93 -9.74 17.46 20.39
C GLY A 93 -9.84 18.05 18.98
N ASN A 94 -9.11 17.52 17.99
CA ASN A 94 -9.20 17.95 16.59
C ASN A 94 -10.34 17.22 15.85
N ILE A 95 -10.97 17.93 14.91
CA ILE A 95 -12.05 17.42 14.05
C ILE A 95 -11.58 16.39 12.99
N GLY A 96 -10.35 15.90 13.08
CA GLY A 96 -9.74 14.97 12.14
C GLY A 96 -8.21 14.97 12.16
N LEU A 97 -7.59 14.18 11.28
CA LEU A 97 -6.13 14.20 11.07
C LEU A 97 -5.64 15.59 10.62
N TYR A 98 -6.47 16.25 9.80
CA TYR A 98 -6.26 17.59 9.27
C TYR A 98 -7.20 18.57 9.96
N ASP A 99 -6.63 19.57 10.63
CA ASP A 99 -7.37 20.62 11.31
C ASP A 99 -7.16 21.98 10.62
N PRO A 100 -8.24 22.74 10.33
CA PRO A 100 -8.14 24.03 9.66
C PRO A 100 -7.33 25.09 10.42
N ALA A 101 -7.22 25.02 11.76
CA ALA A 101 -6.40 25.97 12.50
C ALA A 101 -4.89 25.68 12.34
N GLU A 102 -4.51 24.39 12.28
CA GLU A 102 -3.13 23.98 12.03
C GLU A 102 -2.67 24.23 10.58
N ILE A 103 -3.57 24.03 9.60
CA ILE A 103 -3.21 24.02 8.17
C ILE A 103 -2.92 25.43 7.61
N HIS A 104 -3.37 26.48 8.29
CA HIS A 104 -3.08 27.86 7.90
C HIS A 104 -1.61 28.23 8.13
N ASN A 105 -0.90 27.48 8.99
CA ASN A 105 0.54 27.62 9.13
C ASN A 105 1.24 26.97 7.93
N ARG A 106 1.83 27.80 7.05
CA ARG A 106 2.56 27.35 5.84
C ARG A 106 3.63 26.29 6.13
N HIS A 107 4.23 26.30 7.33
CA HIS A 107 5.21 25.28 7.72
C HIS A 107 4.56 23.90 7.87
N GLN A 108 3.39 23.83 8.49
CA GLN A 108 2.64 22.59 8.70
C GLN A 108 2.05 22.07 7.39
N LEU A 109 1.52 22.96 6.54
CA LEU A 109 1.03 22.58 5.20
C LEU A 109 2.12 21.90 4.37
N LYS A 110 3.34 22.46 4.36
CA LYS A 110 4.48 21.87 3.65
C LYS A 110 4.91 20.53 4.24
N ALA A 111 4.79 20.35 5.55
CA ALA A 111 5.01 19.05 6.19
C ALA A 111 3.97 18.02 5.74
N TYR A 112 2.68 18.36 5.74
CA TYR A 112 1.61 17.48 5.26
C TYR A 112 1.76 17.10 3.78
N MET A 113 2.17 18.04 2.92
CA MET A 113 2.44 17.72 1.51
C MET A 113 3.64 16.77 1.38
N ARG A 114 4.73 17.03 2.10
CA ARG A 114 5.90 16.15 2.10
C ARG A 114 5.55 14.75 2.57
N ASP A 115 4.77 14.61 3.64
CA ASP A 115 4.39 13.31 4.19
C ASP A 115 3.51 12.53 3.19
N ASN A 116 2.58 13.20 2.51
CA ASN A 116 1.79 12.59 1.44
C ASN A 116 2.65 12.22 0.21
N MET A 117 3.66 13.00 -0.15
CA MET A 117 4.59 12.65 -1.24
C MET A 117 5.45 11.43 -0.89
N ILE A 118 5.91 11.32 0.36
CA ILE A 118 6.65 10.14 0.83
C ILE A 118 5.72 8.91 0.78
N LYS A 119 4.49 9.05 1.27
CA LYS A 119 3.48 7.99 1.26
C LYS A 119 3.18 7.49 -0.16
N MET A 120 3.06 8.41 -1.12
CA MET A 120 2.90 8.09 -2.54
C MET A 120 4.08 7.26 -3.06
N GLY A 121 5.32 7.67 -2.76
CA GLY A 121 6.51 6.94 -3.19
C GLY A 121 6.57 5.53 -2.59
N VAL A 122 6.17 5.37 -1.33
CA VAL A 122 6.09 4.07 -0.66
C VAL A 122 5.07 3.16 -1.33
N HIS A 123 3.84 3.64 -1.56
CA HIS A 123 2.81 2.87 -2.26
C HIS A 123 3.24 2.47 -3.68
N LEU A 124 3.97 3.35 -4.38
CA LEU A 124 4.47 3.04 -5.72
C LEU A 124 5.48 1.89 -5.68
N ILE A 125 6.36 1.86 -4.69
CA ILE A 125 7.32 0.76 -4.50
C ILE A 125 6.58 -0.55 -4.18
N PHE A 126 5.62 -0.52 -3.26
CA PHE A 126 4.83 -1.70 -2.91
C PHE A 126 3.97 -2.20 -4.07
N PHE A 127 3.43 -1.31 -4.89
CA PHE A 127 2.71 -1.67 -6.11
C PHE A 127 3.57 -2.55 -7.03
N PHE A 128 4.84 -2.17 -7.29
CA PHE A 128 5.74 -2.98 -8.11
C PHE A 128 6.13 -4.30 -7.44
N ILE A 129 6.30 -4.30 -6.11
CA ILE A 129 6.56 -5.54 -5.36
C ILE A 129 5.38 -6.49 -5.53
N PHE A 130 4.14 -6.09 -5.21
CA PHE A 130 2.99 -6.97 -5.35
C PHE A 130 2.72 -7.38 -6.79
N LEU A 131 3.01 -6.52 -7.76
CA LEU A 131 2.94 -6.87 -9.18
C LEU A 131 3.92 -8.00 -9.52
N TYR A 132 5.16 -7.96 -9.02
CA TYR A 132 6.12 -9.05 -9.21
C TYR A 132 5.62 -10.37 -8.59
N TRP A 133 5.14 -10.32 -7.34
CA TRP A 133 4.63 -11.50 -6.64
C TRP A 133 3.36 -12.08 -7.31
N MET A 134 2.50 -11.23 -7.86
CA MET A 134 1.34 -11.62 -8.66
C MET A 134 1.78 -12.41 -9.90
N ILE A 135 2.70 -11.88 -10.70
CA ILE A 135 3.21 -12.55 -11.91
C ILE A 135 3.87 -13.88 -11.53
N TYR A 136 4.69 -13.89 -10.48
CA TYR A 136 5.35 -15.11 -10.01
C TYR A 136 4.33 -16.18 -9.60
N SER A 137 3.29 -15.81 -8.86
CA SER A 137 2.22 -16.73 -8.45
C SER A 137 1.45 -17.29 -9.65
N LEU A 138 1.19 -16.47 -10.67
CA LEU A 138 0.49 -16.93 -11.88
C LEU A 138 1.36 -17.88 -12.72
N LEU A 139 2.65 -17.58 -12.87
CA LEU A 139 3.58 -18.42 -13.63
C LEU A 139 3.88 -19.76 -12.93
N LYS A 140 3.85 -19.78 -11.60
CA LYS A 140 3.96 -21.02 -10.82
C LYS A 140 2.76 -21.94 -11.05
N ASP A 141 1.56 -21.40 -11.11
CA ASP A 141 0.36 -22.18 -11.46
C ASP A 141 0.52 -22.79 -12.88
N ASP A 142 0.97 -21.99 -13.86
CA ASP A 142 1.15 -22.43 -15.25
C ASP A 142 2.20 -23.54 -15.44
N THR A 143 3.29 -23.51 -14.66
CA THR A 143 4.33 -24.55 -14.73
C THR A 143 3.88 -25.87 -14.12
N THR A 144 2.98 -25.85 -13.13
CA THR A 144 2.41 -27.09 -12.57
C THR A 144 1.43 -27.79 -13.53
N MET A 145 0.74 -27.04 -14.39
CA MET A 145 -0.22 -27.59 -15.37
C MET A 145 0.41 -28.02 -16.71
N PHE A 146 1.65 -27.61 -17.00
CA PHE A 146 2.44 -28.08 -18.16
C PHE A 146 3.44 -29.21 -17.85
N GLY A 147 3.26 -29.94 -16.74
CA GLY A 147 3.82 -31.28 -16.59
C GLY A 147 5.33 -31.39 -16.79
N VAL A 148 6.12 -30.48 -16.24
CA VAL A 148 7.54 -30.77 -15.96
C VAL A 148 7.67 -31.03 -14.46
N PRO A 149 7.50 -32.28 -14.00
CA PRO A 149 7.81 -32.64 -12.63
C PRO A 149 9.29 -32.36 -12.37
N ALA A 150 9.58 -31.65 -11.30
CA ALA A 150 10.93 -31.32 -10.82
C ALA A 150 11.81 -32.56 -10.49
N GLU A 151 11.32 -33.76 -10.75
CA GLU A 151 12.03 -35.02 -10.57
C GLU A 151 13.09 -35.29 -11.66
N LYS A 152 13.00 -34.66 -12.84
CA LYS A 152 13.97 -34.91 -13.93
C LYS A 152 15.30 -34.15 -13.82
N ALA A 153 15.42 -33.17 -12.92
CA ALA A 153 16.69 -32.44 -12.74
C ALA A 153 17.70 -33.17 -11.83
N LYS A 154 17.32 -34.30 -11.22
CA LYS A 154 18.20 -35.10 -10.36
C LYS A 154 18.69 -36.41 -11.00
N LEU A 155 18.26 -36.72 -12.22
CA LEU A 155 18.63 -37.95 -12.93
C LEU A 155 19.69 -37.77 -14.03
N THR A 156 20.21 -36.57 -14.25
CA THR A 156 21.28 -36.30 -15.22
C THR A 156 22.64 -36.05 -14.56
N ASP A 157 22.92 -36.78 -13.48
CA ASP A 157 24.23 -36.73 -12.79
C ASP A 157 24.69 -38.14 -12.39
N ASP A 158 24.34 -39.16 -13.19
CA ASP A 158 24.83 -40.53 -13.02
C ASP A 158 25.74 -40.92 -14.22
N PRO A 159 27.07 -40.98 -14.05
CA PRO A 159 28.01 -41.21 -15.14
C PRO A 159 28.20 -42.70 -15.53
N TYR A 160 27.22 -43.57 -15.25
CA TYR A 160 27.35 -45.03 -15.47
C TYR A 160 26.16 -45.73 -16.15
N GLU A 161 25.52 -45.15 -17.17
CA GLU A 161 24.68 -45.95 -18.09
C GLU A 161 25.47 -46.36 -19.35
N LEU A 162 25.49 -47.68 -19.58
CA LEU A 162 26.14 -48.44 -20.66
C LEU A 162 25.66 -48.08 -22.07
#